data_AF-F4Y9H3-F1
#
_entry.id   AF-F4Y9H3-F1
#
_cell.length_a   1.000
_cell.length_b   1.000
_cell.length_c   1.000
_cell.angle_alpha   90.00
_cell.angle_beta   90.00
_cell.angle_gamma   90.00
#
_symmetry.space_group_name_H-M   'P 1'
#
loop_
_entity.id
_entity.type
_entity.pdbx_description
1 polymer ?
#
loop_
_entity_poly.entity_id
_entity_poly.type
_entity_poly.pdbx_seq_one_letter_code
_entity_poly.pdbx_strand_id
1 'polypeptide(L)'
;MTRLKPDFNNRKTNLNNLGKSIKRLRRIEKRIRYLTDEIRRKDAREKIILGGLVVKAGLRNADKSFILGCLLHAAKLDINSKEYKDFQKIGQYAFTDTRGQNDKQFRS
;
A
#
# COMPACT_ATOMS: atom_id res chain seq x y z
N MET A 1 63.80 -10.89 -20.45
CA MET A 1 62.45 -10.29 -20.43
C MET A 1 61.47 -11.23 -21.14
N THR A 2 60.84 -12.16 -20.41
CA THR A 2 59.81 -13.04 -20.99
C THR A 2 58.49 -12.29 -21.08
N ARG A 3 58.07 -11.98 -22.31
CA ARG A 3 56.81 -11.29 -22.60
C ARG A 3 55.66 -12.26 -22.35
N LEU A 4 54.94 -12.08 -21.23
CA LEU A 4 53.71 -12.83 -20.92
C LEU A 4 52.75 -12.74 -22.12
N LYS A 5 52.50 -13.87 -22.78
CA LYS A 5 51.52 -13.92 -23.87
C LYS A 5 50.12 -13.78 -23.28
N PRO A 6 49.31 -12.83 -23.78
CA PRO A 6 47.96 -12.67 -23.30
C PRO A 6 47.09 -13.89 -23.60
N ASP A 7 46.52 -14.51 -22.56
CA ASP A 7 45.48 -15.54 -22.71
C ASP A 7 44.15 -14.88 -23.10
N PHE A 8 43.90 -14.82 -24.41
CA PHE A 8 42.69 -14.26 -24.99
C PHE A 8 41.45 -15.12 -24.75
N ASN A 9 41.63 -16.43 -24.57
CA ASN A 9 40.50 -17.35 -24.43
C ASN A 9 39.83 -17.18 -23.06
N ASN A 10 40.64 -17.07 -22.01
CA ASN A 10 40.15 -16.78 -20.67
C ASN A 10 39.51 -15.38 -20.57
N ARG A 11 40.00 -14.40 -21.34
CA ARG A 11 39.33 -13.09 -21.42
C ARG A 11 37.97 -13.15 -22.10
N LYS A 12 37.83 -13.93 -23.18
CA LYS A 12 36.55 -14.08 -23.91
C LYS A 12 35.50 -14.81 -23.06
N THR A 13 35.87 -15.85 -22.33
CA THR A 13 34.97 -16.54 -21.40
C THR A 13 34.52 -15.62 -20.27
N ASN A 14 35.44 -14.84 -19.69
CA ASN A 14 35.11 -13.86 -18.65
C ASN A 14 34.16 -12.76 -19.16
N LEU A 15 34.36 -12.23 -20.36
CA LEU A 15 33.45 -11.26 -20.98
C LEU A 15 32.05 -11.83 -21.22
N ASN A 16 31.95 -13.08 -21.66
CA ASN A 16 30.67 -13.77 -21.85
C ASN A 16 29.94 -13.98 -20.51
N ASN A 17 30.68 -14.36 -19.47
CA ASN A 17 30.14 -14.53 -18.13
C ASN A 17 29.66 -13.19 -17.54
N LEU A 18 30.42 -12.12 -17.75
CA LEU A 18 30.04 -10.75 -17.37
C LEU A 18 28.75 -10.32 -18.09
N GLY A 19 28.63 -10.57 -19.39
CA GLY A 19 27.41 -10.27 -20.15
C GLY A 19 26.17 -11.03 -19.64
N LYS A 20 26.34 -12.29 -19.22
CA LYS A 20 25.26 -13.07 -18.58
C LYS A 20 24.87 -12.48 -17.22
N SER A 21 25.84 -12.07 -16.41
CA SER A 21 25.60 -11.45 -15.10
C SER A 21 24.89 -10.10 -15.22
N ILE A 22 25.29 -9.23 -16.16
CA ILE A 22 24.62 -7.95 -16.42
C ILE A 22 23.16 -8.18 -16.82
N LYS A 23 22.87 -9.16 -17.69
CA LYS A 23 21.49 -9.52 -18.06
C LYS A 23 20.68 -10.00 -16.84
N ARG A 24 21.28 -10.77 -15.93
CA ARG A 24 20.62 -11.19 -14.68
C ARG A 24 20.34 -10.00 -13.76
N LEU A 25 21.30 -9.10 -13.57
CA LEU A 25 21.14 -7.89 -12.76
C LEU A 25 19.99 -7.02 -13.27
N ARG A 26 19.91 -6.77 -14.58
CA ARG A 26 18.79 -6.01 -15.17
C ARG A 26 17.42 -6.64 -14.90
N ARG A 27 17.33 -7.98 -14.89
CA ARG A 27 16.09 -8.69 -14.55
C ARG A 27 15.73 -8.52 -13.08
N ILE A 28 16.73 -8.61 -12.18
CA ILE A 28 16.55 -8.41 -10.75
C ILE A 28 16.10 -6.97 -10.46
N GLU A 29 16.74 -5.97 -11.04
CA GLU A 29 16.33 -4.56 -10.92
C GLU A 29 14.89 -4.33 -11.40
N LYS A 30 14.51 -4.93 -12.54
CA LYS A 30 13.13 -4.85 -13.04
C LYS A 30 12.15 -5.51 -12.07
N ARG A 31 12.53 -6.62 -11.43
CA ARG A 31 11.71 -7.29 -10.42
C ARG A 31 11.58 -6.45 -9.15
N ILE A 32 12.66 -5.83 -8.68
CA ILE A 32 12.64 -4.92 -7.53
C ILE A 32 11.68 -3.76 -7.80
N ARG A 33 11.79 -3.10 -8.95
CA ARG A 33 10.87 -2.01 -9.34
C ARG A 33 9.40 -2.46 -9.31
N TYR A 34 9.11 -3.62 -9.90
CA TYR A 34 7.75 -4.18 -9.88
C TYR A 34 7.22 -4.38 -8.45
N LEU A 35 8.04 -4.96 -7.56
CA LEU A 35 7.64 -5.19 -6.17
C LEU A 35 7.43 -3.87 -5.42
N THR A 36 8.29 -2.88 -5.62
CA THR A 36 8.12 -1.53 -5.05
C THR A 36 6.82 -0.90 -5.52
N ASP A 37 6.50 -0.98 -6.82
CA ASP A 37 5.25 -0.45 -7.36
C ASP A 37 4.02 -1.19 -6.82
N GLU A 38 4.13 -2.49 -6.59
CA GLU A 38 3.06 -3.30 -6.01
C GLU A 38 2.78 -2.87 -4.56
N ILE A 39 3.83 -2.65 -3.76
CA ILE A 39 3.73 -2.15 -2.38
C ILE A 39 3.04 -0.77 -2.37
N ARG A 40 3.49 0.16 -3.22
CA ARG A 40 2.85 1.49 -3.32
C ARG A 40 1.39 1.42 -3.74
N ARG A 41 1.06 0.52 -4.69
CA ARG A 41 -0.33 0.32 -5.12
C ARG A 41 -1.20 -0.27 -4.01
N LYS A 42 -0.67 -1.19 -3.19
CA LYS A 42 -1.38 -1.73 -2.02
C LYS A 42 -1.64 -0.64 -0.99
N ASP A 43 -0.61 0.11 -0.62
CA ASP A 43 -0.70 1.23 0.33
C ASP A 43 -1.68 2.33 -0.15
N ALA A 44 -1.64 2.70 -1.43
CA ALA A 44 -2.58 3.67 -1.99
C ALA A 44 -4.04 3.17 -1.92
N ARG A 45 -4.29 1.89 -2.23
CA ARG A 45 -5.63 1.31 -2.11
C ARG A 45 -6.12 1.29 -0.67
N GLU A 46 -5.27 0.93 0.27
CA GLU A 46 -5.60 0.93 1.70
C GLU A 46 -5.97 2.34 2.19
N LYS A 47 -5.16 3.34 1.83
CA LYS A 47 -5.46 4.76 2.13
C LYS A 47 -6.77 5.24 1.54
N ILE A 48 -7.11 4.80 0.31
CA ILE A 48 -8.39 5.12 -0.32
C ILE A 48 -9.55 4.48 0.44
N ILE A 49 -9.44 3.20 0.83
CA ILE A 49 -10.47 2.50 1.60
C ILE A 49 -10.69 3.20 2.95
N LEU A 50 -9.61 3.52 3.67
CA LEU A 50 -9.68 4.24 4.94
C LEU A 50 -10.29 5.64 4.79
N GLY A 51 -9.91 6.38 3.74
CA GLY A 51 -10.54 7.67 3.41
C GLY A 51 -12.03 7.54 3.09
N GLY A 52 -12.44 6.45 2.45
CA GLY A 52 -13.84 6.11 2.19
C GLY A 52 -14.67 5.95 3.48
N LEU A 53 -14.07 5.45 4.57
CA LEU A 53 -14.74 5.36 5.88
C LEU A 53 -15.09 6.73 6.44
N VAL A 54 -14.17 7.69 6.31
CA VAL A 54 -14.38 9.08 6.76
C VAL A 54 -15.54 9.73 6.00
N VAL A 55 -15.59 9.54 4.69
CA VAL A 55 -16.70 10.06 3.85
C VAL A 55 -18.03 9.39 4.24
N LYS A 56 -18.03 8.07 4.45
CA LYS A 56 -19.22 7.32 4.85
C LYS A 56 -19.76 7.75 6.22
N ALA A 57 -18.88 8.14 7.13
CA ALA A 57 -19.25 8.71 8.43
C ALA A 57 -19.80 10.15 8.33
N GLY A 58 -19.93 10.73 7.13
CA GLY A 58 -20.39 12.10 6.93
C GLY A 58 -19.34 13.16 7.26
N LEU A 59 -18.07 12.78 7.44
CA LEU A 59 -17.01 13.66 7.95
C LEU A 59 -16.15 14.27 6.83
N ARG A 60 -16.62 14.26 5.56
CA ARG A 60 -15.85 14.81 4.43
C ARG A 60 -15.42 16.26 4.64
N ASN A 61 -16.27 17.07 5.25
CA ASN A 61 -16.04 18.50 5.48
C ASN A 61 -15.65 18.81 6.93
N ALA A 62 -15.46 17.78 7.77
CA ALA A 62 -15.07 17.97 9.16
C ALA A 62 -13.58 18.40 9.26
N ASP A 63 -13.23 19.09 10.34
CA ASP A 63 -11.84 19.46 10.60
C ASP A 63 -10.94 18.20 10.71
N LYS A 64 -9.75 18.27 10.11
CA LYS A 64 -8.82 17.13 10.07
C LYS A 64 -8.33 16.73 11.46
N SER A 65 -8.18 17.70 12.35
CA SER A 65 -7.73 17.50 13.73
C SER A 65 -8.82 16.83 14.55
N PHE A 66 -10.10 17.18 14.31
CA PHE A 66 -11.24 16.48 14.90
C PHE A 66 -11.27 15.01 14.50
N ILE A 67 -11.19 14.71 13.19
CA ILE A 67 -11.18 13.32 12.69
C ILE A 67 -10.02 12.53 13.32
N LEU A 68 -8.81 13.10 13.30
CA LEU A 68 -7.63 12.46 13.89
C LEU A 68 -7.81 12.23 15.39
N GLY A 69 -8.37 13.21 16.12
CA GLY A 69 -8.67 13.09 17.54
C GLY A 69 -9.62 11.93 17.84
N CYS A 70 -10.71 11.78 17.09
CA CYS A 70 -11.63 10.66 17.23
C CYS A 70 -10.95 9.31 16.99
N LEU A 71 -10.14 9.20 15.93
CA LEU A 71 -9.41 7.97 15.61
C LEU A 71 -8.38 7.61 16.68
N LEU A 72 -7.63 8.60 17.19
CA LEU A 72 -6.67 8.39 18.28
C LEU A 72 -7.36 8.02 19.59
N HIS A 73 -8.54 8.55 19.86
CA HIS A 73 -9.33 8.16 21.02
C HIS A 73 -9.80 6.71 20.90
N ALA A 74 -10.35 6.33 19.74
CA ALA A 74 -10.78 4.96 19.46
C ALA A 74 -9.62 3.96 19.50
N ALA A 75 -8.44 4.34 19.00
CA ALA A 75 -7.25 3.48 18.97
C ALA A 75 -6.70 3.11 20.37
N LYS A 76 -7.11 3.84 21.42
CA LYS A 76 -6.74 3.54 22.81
C LYS A 76 -7.67 2.54 23.49
N LEU A 77 -8.81 2.22 22.87
CA LEU A 77 -9.79 1.32 23.46
C LEU A 77 -9.29 -0.13 23.41
N ASP A 78 -9.52 -0.87 24.49
CA ASP A 78 -9.28 -2.31 24.50
C ASP A 78 -10.30 -3.02 23.60
N ILE A 79 -9.85 -3.98 22.80
CA ILE A 79 -10.70 -4.71 21.84
C ILE A 79 -11.85 -5.49 22.52
N ASN A 80 -11.70 -5.85 23.79
CA ASN A 80 -12.71 -6.55 24.58
C ASN A 80 -13.63 -5.61 25.35
N SER A 81 -13.28 -4.31 25.43
CA SER A 81 -14.07 -3.30 26.12
C SER A 81 -15.47 -3.18 25.53
N LYS A 82 -16.41 -2.73 26.37
CA LYS A 82 -17.77 -2.47 25.93
C LYS A 82 -17.79 -1.32 24.92
N GLU A 83 -17.03 -0.25 25.13
CA GLU A 83 -17.01 0.88 24.20
C GLU A 83 -16.53 0.46 22.80
N TYR A 84 -15.45 -0.33 22.71
CA TYR A 84 -14.96 -0.83 21.42
C TYR A 84 -16.04 -1.64 20.68
N LYS A 85 -16.70 -2.57 21.40
CA LYS A 85 -17.78 -3.40 20.85
C LYS A 85 -18.99 -2.57 20.41
N ASP A 86 -19.32 -1.51 21.14
CA ASP A 86 -20.41 -0.61 20.78
C ASP A 86 -20.09 0.16 19.49
N PHE A 87 -18.87 0.72 19.38
CA PHE A 87 -18.41 1.33 18.12
C PHE A 87 -18.41 0.34 16.95
N GLN A 88 -17.98 -0.90 17.17
CA GLN A 88 -17.99 -1.95 16.16
C GLN A 88 -19.41 -2.23 15.67
N LYS A 89 -20.39 -2.34 16.58
CA LYS A 89 -21.80 -2.54 16.22
C LYS A 89 -22.35 -1.36 15.42
N ILE A 90 -22.10 -0.13 15.85
CA ILE A 90 -22.54 1.08 15.13
C ILE A 90 -21.97 1.08 13.70
N GLY A 91 -20.68 0.78 13.56
CA GLY A 91 -20.02 0.67 12.26
C GLY A 91 -20.69 -0.39 11.37
N GLN A 92 -20.97 -1.59 11.90
CA GLN A 92 -21.66 -2.65 11.17
C GLN A 92 -23.04 -2.21 10.67
N TYR A 93 -23.84 -1.54 11.50
CA TYR A 93 -25.14 -1.01 11.08
C TYR A 93 -25.03 0.05 9.97
N ALA A 94 -24.05 0.97 10.07
CA ALA A 94 -23.81 1.96 9.02
C ALA A 94 -23.42 1.29 7.68
N PHE A 95 -22.77 0.11 7.72
CA PHE A 95 -22.50 -0.66 6.50
C PHE A 95 -23.75 -1.28 5.88
N THR A 96 -24.72 -1.71 6.68
CA THR A 96 -25.95 -2.35 6.17
C THR A 96 -27.01 -1.34 5.73
N ASP A 97 -27.12 -0.20 6.41
CA ASP A 97 -28.16 0.81 6.16
C ASP A 97 -27.96 1.59 4.84
N THR A 98 -26.71 1.79 4.43
CA THR A 98 -26.37 2.53 3.19
C THR A 98 -26.87 1.91 1.87
N ARG A 99 -27.53 0.74 1.88
CA ARG A 99 -28.23 0.23 0.68
C ARG A 99 -29.51 1.01 0.35
N GLY A 100 -30.00 1.88 1.26
CA GLY A 100 -31.25 2.65 1.07
C GLY A 100 -31.11 4.17 0.98
N GLN A 101 -29.93 4.76 1.23
CA GLN A 101 -29.75 6.22 1.31
C GLN A 101 -29.10 6.88 0.07
N ASN A 102 -28.45 6.11 -0.80
CA ASN A 102 -27.72 6.65 -1.97
C ASN A 102 -28.62 7.26 -3.07
N ASP A 103 -29.94 7.00 -3.04
CA ASP A 103 -30.85 7.48 -4.11
C ASP A 103 -31.48 8.85 -3.80
N LYS A 104 -31.39 9.34 -2.55
CA LYS A 104 -32.15 10.54 -2.12
C LYS A 104 -31.33 11.83 -2.01
N GLN A 105 -29.99 11.75 -1.96
CA GLN A 105 -29.14 12.94 -1.75
C GLN A 105 -28.57 13.59 -3.03
N PHE A 106 -28.71 12.96 -4.20
CA PHE A 106 -28.24 13.52 -5.48
C PHE A 106 -29.36 14.13 -6.34
N ARG A 107 -30.56 14.31 -5.79
CA ARG A 107 -31.71 14.96 -6.44
C ARG A 107 -32.26 16.10 -5.57
N SER A 108 -31.48 17.16 -5.39
CA SER A 108 -31.97 18.50 -5.05
C SER A 108 -30.96 19.53 -5.52
#